data_AF-A0A813S267-F1
#
_entry.id   AF-A0A813S267-F1
#
_cell.length_a   1.000
_cell.length_b   1.000
_cell.length_c   1.000
_cell.angle_alpha   90.00
_cell.angle_beta   90.00
_cell.angle_gamma   90.00
#
_symmetry.space_group_name_H-M   'P 1'
#
loop_
_entity.id
_entity.type
_entity.pdbx_description
1 polymer ?
#
loop_
_entity_poly.entity_id
_entity_poly.type
_entity_poly.pdbx_seq_one_letter_code
_entity_poly.pdbx_strand_id
1 'polypeptide(L)'
;MNLQLLIVLKKLFDIEVSGCYFHYTQSMWRNVSIKGLIPVFNEDPLVRLAYRRIKSLPFLKVKHVIKAFKQIVKESPDSFEPFLDYFEKFYIGELVEGSNSLRGVPTYAREFWNVYDQTLAGIPRTNNSLESWHKQFSQSISDHPDVNDLVTKFREEQHSMEITYKQ
;
A
#
# COMPACT_ATOMS: atom_id res chain seq x y z
N MET A 1 -8.39 5.48 0.24
CA MET A 1 -7.50 6.57 -0.18
C MET A 1 -8.18 7.34 -1.30
N ASN A 2 -8.32 8.66 -1.18
CA ASN A 2 -9.03 9.47 -2.18
C ASN A 2 -8.07 9.85 -3.33
N LEU A 3 -8.23 9.21 -4.49
CA LEU A 3 -7.40 9.44 -5.68
C LEU A 3 -7.45 10.90 -6.16
N GLN A 4 -8.56 11.61 -5.93
CA GLN A 4 -8.67 13.02 -6.33
C GLN A 4 -7.77 13.92 -5.51
N LEU A 5 -7.63 13.66 -4.21
CA LEU A 5 -6.72 14.42 -3.34
C LEU A 5 -5.26 14.27 -3.82
N LEU A 6 -4.85 13.05 -4.21
CA LEU A 6 -3.50 12.81 -4.71
C LEU A 6 -3.21 13.55 -6.02
N ILE A 7 -4.18 13.59 -6.93
CA ILE A 7 -4.06 14.34 -8.19
C ILE A 7 -3.90 15.83 -7.92
N VAL A 8 -4.66 16.37 -6.97
CA VAL A 8 -4.57 17.79 -6.58
C VAL A 8 -3.20 18.11 -5.98
N LEU A 9 -2.70 17.29 -5.06
CA LEU A 9 -1.40 17.52 -4.42
C LEU A 9 -0.24 17.52 -5.44
N LYS A 10 -0.23 16.57 -6.38
CA LYS A 10 0.78 16.53 -7.45
C LYS A 10 0.75 17.80 -8.31
N LYS A 11 -0.43 18.30 -8.65
CA LYS A 11 -0.59 19.50 -9.47
C LYS A 11 -0.19 20.78 -8.75
N LEU A 12 -0.45 20.87 -7.45
CA LEU A 12 -0.22 22.10 -6.67
C LEU A 12 1.23 22.25 -6.20
N PHE A 13 1.89 21.14 -5.85
CA PHE A 13 3.16 21.20 -5.13
C PHE A 13 4.35 20.57 -5.89
N ASP A 14 4.13 20.07 -7.12
CA ASP A 14 5.14 19.36 -7.91
C ASP A 14 5.88 18.27 -7.11
N ILE A 15 5.11 17.51 -6.34
CA ILE A 15 5.63 16.44 -5.48
C ILE A 15 5.38 15.07 -6.10
N GLU A 16 6.32 14.16 -5.88
CA GLU A 16 6.05 12.74 -6.06
C GLU A 16 5.25 12.20 -4.88
N VAL A 17 4.15 11.52 -5.20
CA VAL A 17 3.32 10.82 -4.22
C VAL A 17 3.44 9.33 -4.47
N SER A 18 3.82 8.60 -3.43
CA SER A 18 3.89 7.14 -3.39
C SER A 18 2.90 6.56 -2.39
N GLY A 19 2.43 5.35 -2.66
CA GLY A 19 1.66 4.53 -1.74
C GLY A 19 2.53 3.86 -0.69
N CYS A 20 1.99 3.71 0.51
CA CYS A 20 2.65 2.97 1.59
C CYS A 20 2.48 1.46 1.39
N TYR A 21 3.56 0.69 1.56
CA TYR A 21 3.54 -0.78 1.42
C TYR A 21 2.56 -1.43 2.42
N PHE A 22 2.43 -0.86 3.62
CA PHE A 22 1.47 -1.32 4.62
C PHE A 22 0.04 -1.30 4.07
N HIS A 23 -0.41 -0.15 3.56
CA HIS A 23 -1.75 0.00 2.98
C HIS A 23 -1.95 -0.88 1.74
N TYR A 24 -0.90 -1.07 0.92
CA TYR A 24 -0.92 -2.05 -0.17
C TYR A 24 -1.26 -3.45 0.34
N THR A 25 -0.53 -3.94 1.35
CA THR A 25 -0.78 -5.28 1.90
C THR A 25 -2.11 -5.40 2.65
N GLN A 26 -2.55 -4.34 3.35
CA GLN A 26 -3.85 -4.32 4.00
C GLN A 26 -5.01 -4.36 2.99
N SER A 27 -4.91 -3.60 1.90
CA SER A 27 -5.93 -3.62 0.84
C SER A 27 -6.07 -5.01 0.23
N MET A 28 -4.95 -5.71 0.02
CA MET A 28 -4.95 -7.08 -0.47
C MET A 28 -5.65 -8.03 0.48
N TRP A 29 -5.28 -7.99 1.75
CA TRP A 29 -5.87 -8.87 2.76
C TRP A 29 -7.37 -8.63 2.90
N ARG A 30 -7.79 -7.36 2.93
CA ARG A 30 -9.21 -6.98 2.98
C ARG A 30 -9.99 -7.56 1.80
N ASN A 31 -9.39 -7.57 0.60
CA ASN A 31 -10.02 -8.13 -0.58
C ASN A 31 -10.15 -9.67 -0.51
N VAL A 32 -9.12 -10.37 -0.03
CA VAL A 32 -9.19 -11.81 0.29
C VAL A 32 -10.35 -12.10 1.23
N SER A 33 -10.51 -11.30 2.29
CA SER A 33 -11.62 -11.45 3.25
C SER A 33 -12.99 -11.19 2.63
N ILE A 34 -13.18 -10.06 1.93
CA ILE A 34 -14.47 -9.67 1.34
C ILE A 34 -14.93 -10.67 0.26
N LYS A 35 -13.99 -11.31 -0.45
CA LYS A 35 -14.29 -12.34 -1.45
C LYS A 35 -14.55 -13.72 -0.85
N GLY A 36 -14.51 -13.88 0.48
CA GLY A 36 -14.72 -15.16 1.14
C GLY A 36 -13.60 -16.17 0.89
N LEU A 37 -12.40 -15.72 0.52
CA LEU A 37 -11.27 -16.59 0.14
C LEU A 37 -10.43 -17.05 1.34
N ILE A 38 -10.83 -16.70 2.58
CA ILE A 38 -10.10 -17.10 3.80
C ILE A 38 -9.98 -18.63 3.94
N PRO A 39 -11.03 -19.45 3.72
CA PRO A 39 -10.91 -20.90 3.80
C PRO A 39 -9.89 -21.44 2.78
N VAL A 40 -10.03 -21.04 1.51
CA VAL A 40 -9.12 -21.40 0.42
C VAL A 40 -7.68 -21.02 0.75
N PHE A 41 -7.47 -19.82 1.29
CA PHE A 41 -6.15 -19.34 1.71
C PHE A 41 -5.54 -20.18 2.84
N ASN A 42 -6.35 -20.64 3.78
CA ASN A 42 -5.89 -21.45 4.92
C ASN A 42 -5.62 -22.90 4.53
N GLU A 43 -6.37 -23.45 3.58
CA GLU A 43 -6.25 -24.84 3.15
C GLU A 43 -5.11 -25.03 2.14
N ASP A 44 -4.98 -24.15 1.14
CA ASP A 44 -4.08 -24.37 0.01
C ASP A 44 -2.73 -23.63 0.14
N PRO A 45 -1.59 -24.34 0.29
CA PRO A 45 -0.26 -23.74 0.32
C PRO A 45 0.13 -22.98 -0.95
N LEU A 46 -0.36 -23.39 -2.12
CA LEU A 46 -0.09 -22.73 -3.40
C LEU A 46 -0.78 -21.37 -3.47
N VAL A 47 -1.99 -21.25 -2.92
CA VAL A 47 -2.67 -19.95 -2.76
C VAL A 47 -1.87 -19.02 -1.85
N ARG A 48 -1.35 -19.51 -0.73
CA ARG A 48 -0.47 -18.72 0.14
C ARG A 48 0.83 -18.31 -0.55
N LEU A 49 1.38 -19.18 -1.40
CA LEU A 49 2.57 -18.86 -2.19
C LEU A 49 2.27 -17.78 -3.22
N ALA A 50 1.17 -17.90 -3.97
CA ALA A 50 0.72 -16.89 -4.92
C ALA A 50 0.52 -15.54 -4.24
N TYR A 51 -0.19 -15.50 -3.12
CA TYR A 51 -0.41 -14.28 -2.34
C TYR A 51 0.91 -13.65 -1.86
N ARG A 52 1.87 -14.45 -1.36
CA ARG A 52 3.20 -13.94 -0.97
C ARG A 52 3.95 -13.33 -2.15
N ARG A 53 3.89 -13.95 -3.33
CA ARG A 53 4.52 -13.44 -4.55
C ARG A 53 3.87 -12.13 -5.01
N ILE A 54 2.54 -12.03 -4.95
CA ILE A 54 1.81 -10.79 -5.21
C ILE A 54 2.25 -9.68 -4.23
N LYS A 55 2.39 -10.00 -2.94
CA LYS A 55 2.93 -9.06 -1.94
C LYS A 55 4.35 -8.61 -2.24
N SER A 56 5.15 -9.40 -2.94
CA SER A 56 6.53 -9.04 -3.31
C SER A 56 6.67 -8.19 -4.57
N LEU A 57 5.63 -8.05 -5.39
CA LEU A 57 5.69 -7.28 -6.64
C LEU A 57 6.18 -5.82 -6.49
N PRO A 58 5.85 -5.07 -5.41
CA PRO A 58 6.35 -3.72 -5.22
C PRO A 58 7.87 -3.61 -5.14
N PHE A 59 8.57 -4.71 -4.87
CA PHE A 59 10.03 -4.79 -4.76
C PHE A 59 10.70 -5.18 -6.08
N LEU A 60 9.95 -5.30 -7.17
CA LEU A 60 10.52 -5.45 -8.51
C LEU A 60 10.62 -4.09 -9.17
N LYS A 61 11.62 -3.88 -10.04
CA LYS A 61 11.58 -2.75 -10.97
C LYS A 61 10.24 -2.77 -11.71
N VAL A 62 9.60 -1.60 -11.85
CA VAL A 62 8.27 -1.46 -12.45
C VAL A 62 8.16 -2.21 -13.79
N LYS A 63 9.20 -2.14 -14.63
CA LYS A 63 9.27 -2.85 -15.93
C LYS A 63 9.14 -4.38 -15.86
N HIS A 64 9.40 -5.00 -14.71
CA HIS A 64 9.33 -6.45 -14.51
C HIS A 64 8.01 -6.91 -13.87
N VAL A 65 7.22 -5.98 -13.31
CA VAL A 65 5.98 -6.27 -12.58
C VAL A 65 5.00 -7.07 -13.43
N ILE A 66 4.72 -6.64 -14.65
CA ILE A 66 3.75 -7.30 -15.54
C ILE A 66 4.19 -8.73 -15.87
N LYS A 67 5.48 -8.92 -16.17
CA LYS A 67 6.03 -10.25 -16.48
C LYS A 67 5.92 -11.18 -15.27
N ALA A 68 6.29 -10.70 -14.08
CA ALA A 68 6.19 -11.46 -12.86
C ALA A 68 4.72 -11.80 -12.51
N PHE A 69 3.80 -10.85 -12.67
CA PHE A 69 2.37 -11.07 -12.45
C PHE A 69 1.82 -12.17 -13.37
N LYS A 70 2.10 -12.11 -14.68
CA LYS A 70 1.69 -13.16 -15.63
C LYS A 70 2.18 -14.56 -15.22
N GLN A 71 3.41 -14.64 -14.70
CA GLN A 71 3.95 -15.90 -14.20
C GLN A 71 3.26 -16.38 -12.93
N ILE A 72 2.93 -15.47 -12.01
CA ILE A 72 2.16 -15.80 -10.81
C ILE A 72 0.79 -16.35 -11.19
N VAL A 73 0.06 -15.70 -12.11
CA VAL A 73 -1.26 -16.17 -12.57
C VAL A 73 -1.16 -17.58 -13.14
N LYS A 74 -0.20 -17.84 -14.02
CA LYS A 74 0.01 -19.16 -14.63
C LYS A 74 0.28 -20.28 -13.60
N GLU A 75 0.94 -19.95 -12.50
CA GLU A 75 1.34 -20.91 -11.46
C GLU A 75 0.34 -20.94 -10.27
N SER A 76 -0.72 -20.12 -10.31
CA SER A 76 -1.70 -20.03 -9.22
C SER A 76 -2.84 -21.01 -9.43
N PRO A 77 -3.40 -21.59 -8.35
CA PRO A 77 -4.62 -22.37 -8.43
C PRO A 77 -5.82 -21.52 -8.88
N ASP A 78 -6.73 -22.13 -9.66
CA ASP A 78 -7.96 -21.49 -10.13
C ASP A 78 -8.84 -20.98 -8.97
N SER A 79 -8.77 -21.63 -7.81
CA SER A 79 -9.47 -21.21 -6.60
C SER A 79 -9.08 -19.80 -6.10
N PHE A 80 -7.97 -19.23 -6.59
CA PHE A 80 -7.51 -17.89 -6.26
C PHE A 80 -7.78 -16.84 -7.35
N GLU A 81 -8.34 -17.25 -8.50
CA GLU A 81 -8.69 -16.38 -9.62
C GLU A 81 -9.47 -15.13 -9.19
N PRO A 82 -10.51 -15.19 -8.30
CA PRO A 82 -11.28 -14.00 -7.95
C PRO A 82 -10.44 -12.87 -7.33
N PHE A 83 -9.35 -13.21 -6.62
CA PHE A 83 -8.40 -12.22 -6.09
C PHE A 83 -7.44 -11.72 -7.17
N LEU A 84 -6.97 -12.61 -8.04
CA LEU A 84 -6.05 -12.26 -9.13
C LEU A 84 -6.71 -11.30 -10.13
N ASP A 85 -7.99 -11.51 -10.46
CA ASP A 85 -8.78 -10.60 -11.31
C ASP A 85 -8.90 -9.22 -10.69
N TYR A 86 -9.18 -9.17 -9.40
CA TYR A 86 -9.19 -7.91 -8.66
C TYR A 86 -7.83 -7.23 -8.74
N PHE A 87 -6.75 -7.97 -8.49
CA PHE A 87 -5.42 -7.39 -8.52
C PHE A 87 -5.05 -6.91 -9.93
N GLU A 88 -5.39 -7.68 -10.96
CA GLU A 88 -5.15 -7.31 -12.35
C GLU A 88 -5.86 -6.01 -12.69
N LYS A 89 -7.16 -5.94 -12.44
CA LYS A 89 -8.00 -4.75 -12.72
C LYS A 89 -7.50 -3.49 -12.03
N PHE A 90 -7.21 -3.55 -10.74
CA PHE A 90 -6.96 -2.34 -9.94
C PHE A 90 -5.47 -1.94 -9.89
N TYR A 91 -4.53 -2.88 -10.06
CA TYR A 91 -3.10 -2.62 -9.85
C TYR A 91 -2.22 -2.89 -11.07
N ILE A 92 -2.63 -3.77 -11.99
CA ILE A 92 -1.83 -4.13 -13.18
C ILE A 92 -2.36 -3.47 -14.46
N GLY A 93 -3.68 -3.39 -14.61
CA GLY A 93 -4.38 -3.00 -15.83
C GLY A 93 -4.72 -4.23 -16.67
N GLU A 94 -6.00 -4.44 -16.97
CA GLU A 94 -6.51 -5.54 -17.82
C GLU A 94 -5.96 -5.45 -19.25
N LEU A 95 -5.86 -6.59 -19.94
CA LEU A 95 -5.51 -6.59 -21.36
C LEU A 95 -6.62 -5.90 -22.17
N VAL A 96 -6.22 -5.05 -23.11
CA VAL A 96 -7.15 -4.44 -24.06
C VAL A 96 -7.66 -5.52 -25.01
N GLU A 97 -8.96 -5.53 -25.29
CA GLU A 97 -9.59 -6.47 -26.21
C GLU A 97 -8.88 -6.48 -27.57
N GLY A 98 -8.57 -7.68 -28.08
CA GLY A 98 -7.82 -7.86 -29.33
C GLY A 98 -6.31 -7.59 -29.24
N SER A 99 -5.75 -7.27 -28.06
CA SER A 99 -4.32 -7.07 -27.87
C SER A 99 -3.65 -8.14 -27.01
N ASN A 100 -2.46 -8.55 -27.44
CA ASN A 100 -1.61 -9.49 -26.67
C ASN A 100 -0.66 -8.77 -25.68
N SER A 101 -0.54 -7.45 -25.77
CA SER A 101 0.46 -6.68 -25.02
C SER A 101 -0.08 -5.38 -24.40
N LEU A 102 -1.04 -4.72 -25.05
CA LEU A 102 -1.60 -3.47 -24.55
C LEU A 102 -2.49 -3.74 -23.34
N ARG A 103 -2.30 -2.93 -22.31
CA ARG A 103 -3.06 -3.00 -21.06
C ARG A 103 -3.70 -1.66 -20.77
N GLY A 104 -4.92 -1.70 -20.24
CA GLY A 104 -5.63 -0.53 -19.74
C GLY A 104 -4.89 0.15 -18.59
N VAL A 105 -5.29 1.38 -18.28
CA VAL A 105 -4.73 2.12 -17.15
C VAL A 105 -5.37 1.60 -15.86
N PRO A 106 -4.60 1.01 -14.91
CA PRO A 106 -5.15 0.59 -13.63
C PRO A 106 -5.57 1.78 -12.78
N THR A 107 -6.52 1.57 -11.88
CA THR A 107 -6.93 2.58 -10.88
C THR A 107 -5.75 3.06 -10.04
N TYR A 108 -4.85 2.15 -9.67
CA TYR A 108 -3.61 2.46 -8.97
C TYR A 108 -2.44 2.19 -9.91
N ALA A 109 -1.85 3.26 -10.43
CA ALA A 109 -0.66 3.20 -11.28
C ALA A 109 0.46 2.40 -10.60
N ARG A 110 1.23 1.62 -11.37
CA ARG A 110 2.25 0.72 -10.83
C ARG A 110 3.35 1.49 -10.10
N GLU A 111 3.71 2.64 -10.65
CA GLU A 111 4.69 3.58 -10.12
C GLU A 111 4.25 4.13 -8.76
N PHE A 112 2.94 4.22 -8.51
CA PHE A 112 2.41 4.72 -7.25
C PHE A 112 2.64 3.73 -6.11
N TRP A 113 2.35 2.44 -6.28
CA TRP A 113 2.45 1.44 -5.20
C TRP A 113 3.79 0.69 -5.17
N ASN A 114 4.66 0.91 -6.15
CA ASN A 114 6.01 0.34 -6.18
C ASN A 114 6.91 0.99 -5.13
N VAL A 115 7.77 0.20 -4.50
CA VAL A 115 8.69 0.65 -3.45
C VAL A 115 10.14 0.25 -3.74
N TYR A 116 10.46 -0.18 -4.95
CA TYR A 116 11.80 -0.65 -5.31
C TYR A 116 12.85 0.44 -5.08
N ASP A 117 12.68 1.60 -5.70
CA ASP A 117 13.65 2.70 -5.60
C ASP A 117 13.69 3.27 -4.17
N GLN A 118 12.54 3.35 -3.49
CA GLN A 118 12.46 3.74 -2.08
C GLN A 118 13.23 2.79 -1.16
N THR A 119 13.12 1.48 -1.42
CA THR A 119 13.84 0.46 -0.65
C THR A 119 15.35 0.61 -0.85
N LEU A 120 15.80 0.89 -2.07
CA LEU A 120 17.23 1.14 -2.35
C LEU A 120 17.73 2.44 -1.71
N ALA A 121 16.88 3.47 -1.66
CA ALA A 121 17.19 4.75 -1.03
C ALA A 121 17.08 4.74 0.50
N GLY A 122 16.72 3.62 1.13
CA GLY A 122 16.54 3.52 2.58
C GLY A 122 15.34 4.29 3.13
N ILE A 123 14.39 4.70 2.27
CA ILE A 123 13.20 5.44 2.66
C ILE A 123 12.23 4.47 3.38
N PRO A 124 11.68 4.85 4.56
CA PRO A 124 10.72 4.02 5.27
C PRO A 124 9.51 3.64 4.39
N ARG A 125 9.30 2.32 4.23
CA ARG A 125 8.23 1.72 3.41
C ARG A 125 6.87 1.70 4.11
N THR A 126 6.91 1.90 5.42
CA THR A 126 5.75 1.95 6.30
C THR A 126 5.79 3.23 7.11
N ASN A 127 4.61 3.69 7.49
CA ASN A 127 4.38 4.80 8.40
C ASN A 127 4.54 4.37 9.87
N ASN A 128 5.29 3.30 10.19
CA ASN A 128 5.40 2.78 11.56
C ASN A 128 5.85 3.85 12.56
N SER A 129 6.75 4.76 12.16
CA SER A 129 7.18 5.88 12.99
C SER A 129 6.01 6.82 13.29
N LEU A 130 5.21 7.17 12.28
CA LEU A 130 4.03 8.01 12.42
C LEU A 130 2.92 7.30 13.22
N GLU A 131 2.69 6.01 13.01
CA GLU A 131 1.72 5.21 13.78
C GLU A 131 2.13 5.07 15.23
N SER A 132 3.43 4.86 15.50
CA SER A 132 3.98 4.81 16.85
C SER A 132 3.82 6.15 17.55
N TRP A 133 4.17 7.26 16.86
CA TRP A 133 3.98 8.60 17.41
C TRP A 133 2.50 8.89 17.67
N HIS A 134 1.62 8.62 16.69
CA HIS A 134 0.18 8.83 16.85
C HIS A 134 -0.40 7.98 17.98
N LYS A 135 0.06 6.74 18.16
CA LYS A 135 -0.34 5.88 19.27
C LYS A 135 0.09 6.47 20.61
N GLN A 136 1.35 6.90 20.74
CA GLN A 136 1.86 7.53 21.96
C GLN A 136 1.10 8.83 22.27
N PHE A 137 0.91 9.67 21.25
CA PHE A 137 0.16 10.91 21.37
C PHE A 137 -1.28 10.65 21.83
N SER A 138 -1.99 9.71 21.18
CA SER A 138 -3.35 9.33 21.56
C SER A 138 -3.45 8.74 22.96
N GLN A 139 -2.40 8.10 23.47
CA GLN A 139 -2.35 7.61 24.86
C GLN A 139 -2.06 8.74 25.86
N SER A 140 -1.47 9.85 25.42
CA SER A 140 -1.09 10.99 26.25
C SER A 140 -2.22 12.02 26.46
N ILE A 141 -3.31 11.90 25.71
CA ILE A 141 -4.45 12.82 25.68
C ILE A 141 -5.76 12.05 25.89
N SER A 142 -6.82 12.72 26.35
CA SER A 142 -8.15 12.12 26.47
C SER A 142 -8.76 11.82 25.09
N ASP A 143 -9.72 10.89 25.01
CA ASP A 143 -10.35 10.47 23.74
C ASP A 143 -11.13 11.61 23.06
N HIS A 144 -11.54 12.62 23.82
CA HIS A 144 -12.32 13.78 23.35
C HIS A 144 -11.79 15.08 23.99
N PRO A 145 -10.58 15.51 23.65
CA PRO A 145 -10.00 16.72 24.19
C PRO A 145 -10.65 17.95 23.55
N ASP A 146 -10.75 19.04 24.31
CA ASP A 146 -11.11 20.31 23.69
C ASP A 146 -9.92 20.90 22.90
N VAL A 147 -10.16 21.99 22.18
CA VAL A 147 -9.14 22.61 21.33
C VAL A 147 -7.93 23.09 22.15
N ASN A 148 -8.13 23.57 23.37
CA ASN A 148 -7.05 24.08 24.21
C ASN A 148 -6.20 22.93 24.75
N ASP A 149 -6.83 21.84 25.15
CA ASP A 149 -6.13 20.61 25.57
C ASP A 149 -5.27 20.07 24.42
N LEU A 150 -5.84 20.02 23.21
CA LEU A 150 -5.14 19.57 22.01
C LEU A 150 -3.94 20.46 21.68
N VAL A 151 -4.12 21.78 21.69
CA VAL A 151 -3.04 22.76 21.43
C VAL A 151 -1.93 22.66 22.48
N THR A 152 -2.30 22.48 23.75
CA THR A 152 -1.33 22.31 24.83
C THR A 152 -0.48 21.06 24.61
N LYS A 153 -1.12 19.93 24.31
CA LYS A 153 -0.41 18.67 24.01
C LYS A 153 0.48 18.76 22.78
N PHE A 154 0.05 19.42 21.71
CA PHE A 154 0.94 19.64 20.57
C PHE A 154 2.19 20.46 20.90
N ARG A 155 2.07 21.47 21.77
CA ARG A 155 3.22 22.27 22.22
C ARG A 155 4.19 21.44 23.07
N GLU A 156 3.68 20.59 23.95
CA GLU A 156 4.50 19.67 24.77
C GLU A 156 5.29 18.68 23.91
N GLU A 157 4.64 18.08 22.91
CA GLU A 157 5.28 17.19 21.93
C GLU A 157 6.35 17.90 21.12
N GLN A 158 6.04 19.09 20.59
CA GLN A 158 6.99 19.89 19.83
C GLN A 158 8.24 20.19 20.68
N HIS A 159 8.03 20.65 21.92
CA HIS A 159 9.13 20.95 22.83
C HIS A 159 10.00 19.73 23.12
N SER A 160 9.38 18.58 23.36
CA SER A 160 10.10 17.32 23.63
C SER A 160 10.95 16.89 22.43
N MET A 161 10.39 16.96 21.22
CA MET A 161 11.12 16.63 19.98
C MET A 161 12.30 17.56 19.72
N GLU A 162 12.13 18.87 19.94
CA GLU A 162 13.21 19.86 19.74
C GLU A 162 14.38 19.65 20.71
N ILE A 163 14.12 19.17 21.94
CA ILE A 163 15.17 18.81 22.90
C ILE A 163 15.93 17.57 22.40
N THR A 164 15.22 16.53 21.95
CA THR A 164 15.84 15.30 21.45
C THR A 164 16.71 15.54 20.21
N TYR A 165 16.31 16.46 19.32
CA TYR A 165 17.08 16.79 18.10
C TYR A 165 18.34 17.62 18.33
N LYS A 166 18.49 18.25 19.50
CA LYS A 166 19.64 19.11 19.85
C LYS A 166 20.75 18.38 20.62
N GLN A 167 20.62 17.06 20.81
CA GLN A 167 21.61 16.17 21.44
C GLN A 167 22.28 15.29 20.38
#